data_AF-A0A5W7C1R4-F1
#
_entry.id   AF-A0A5W7C1R4-F1
#
_cell.length_a   1.000
_cell.length_b   1.000
_cell.length_c   1.000
_cell.angle_alpha   90.00
_cell.angle_beta   90.00
_cell.angle_gamma   90.00
#
_symmetry.space_group_name_H-M   'P 1'
#
loop_
_entity.id
_entity.type
_entity.pdbx_description
1 polymer ?
#
loop_
_entity_poly.entity_id
_entity_poly.type
_entity_poly.pdbx_seq_one_letter_code
_entity_poly.pdbx_strand_id
1 'polypeptide(L)'
;ETLTLSGANSYTGGTTISGGTLVASNVEALGTGDITDNATLELNAGGDFANNIGGTGSVVKSGDKTLTLSGSNTYTGGTTISGGTLVASNVEALGTGDVTDNATLE
;
A
#
# COMPACT_ATOMS: atom_id res chain seq x y z
N GLU A 1 1.10 -12.96 11.75
CA GLU A 1 1.87 -13.66 10.70
C GLU A 1 2.22 -12.65 9.62
N THR A 2 3.40 -12.77 9.03
CA THR A 2 3.90 -11.82 8.03
C THR A 2 4.37 -12.59 6.81
N LEU A 3 3.87 -12.20 5.63
CA LEU A 3 4.33 -12.69 4.34
C LEU A 3 5.00 -11.54 3.59
N THR A 4 6.20 -11.76 3.05
CA THR A 4 6.90 -10.77 2.24
C THR A 4 6.99 -11.23 0.80
N LEU A 5 6.57 -10.37 -0.13
CA LEU A 5 6.69 -10.56 -1.57
C LEU A 5 7.72 -9.56 -2.12
N SER A 6 8.83 -10.09 -2.63
CA SER A 6 10.00 -9.30 -3.03
C SER A 6 10.29 -9.33 -4.53
N GLY A 7 9.70 -10.27 -5.27
CA GLY A 7 9.79 -10.37 -6.71
C GLY A 7 8.68 -9.59 -7.40
N ALA A 8 8.95 -9.11 -8.62
CA ALA A 8 7.90 -8.61 -9.50
C ALA A 8 6.95 -9.76 -9.89
N ASN A 9 5.66 -9.48 -9.94
CA ASN A 9 4.64 -10.42 -10.37
C ASN A 9 3.82 -9.81 -11.51
N SER A 10 3.53 -10.59 -12.55
CA SER A 10 2.78 -10.12 -13.73
C SER A 10 1.31 -10.57 -13.75
N TYR A 11 0.80 -11.12 -12.64
CA TYR A 11 -0.60 -11.52 -12.58
C TYR A 11 -1.50 -10.28 -12.55
N THR A 12 -2.67 -10.43 -13.15
CA THR A 12 -3.67 -9.35 -13.27
C THR A 12 -4.89 -9.60 -12.40
N GLY A 13 -4.98 -10.77 -11.75
CA GLY A 13 -6.02 -11.08 -10.77
C GLY A 13 -5.86 -10.24 -9.50
N GLY A 14 -6.94 -10.09 -8.74
CA GLY A 14 -6.91 -9.35 -7.48
C GLY A 14 -6.17 -10.09 -6.36
N THR A 15 -5.75 -9.33 -5.36
CA THR A 15 -5.17 -9.84 -4.10
C THR A 15 -6.14 -9.62 -2.95
N THR A 16 -6.33 -10.62 -2.09
CA THR A 16 -7.11 -10.48 -0.85
C THR A 16 -6.22 -10.74 0.35
N ILE A 17 -6.13 -9.76 1.25
CA ILE A 17 -5.42 -9.85 2.52
C ILE A 17 -6.48 -10.00 3.62
N SER A 18 -6.76 -11.24 4.03
CA SER A 18 -7.79 -11.50 5.04
C SER A 18 -7.30 -11.40 6.49
N GLY A 19 -5.98 -11.33 6.70
CA GLY A 19 -5.36 -11.37 8.02
C GLY A 19 -3.84 -11.22 7.95
N GLY A 20 -3.23 -10.88 9.08
CA GLY A 20 -1.78 -10.70 9.18
C GLY A 20 -1.26 -9.47 8.43
N THR A 21 0.03 -9.51 8.08
CA THR A 21 0.70 -8.44 7.34
C THR A 21 1.26 -8.97 6.03
N LEU A 22 0.87 -8.35 4.91
CA LEU A 22 1.50 -8.58 3.62
C LEU A 22 2.48 -7.44 3.35
N VAL A 23 3.77 -7.77 3.21
CA VAL A 23 4.83 -6.81 2.90
C VAL A 23 5.16 -6.88 1.41
N ALA A 24 4.94 -5.80 0.68
CA ALA A 24 5.42 -5.63 -0.68
C ALA A 24 6.77 -4.90 -0.63
N SER A 25 7.88 -5.65 -0.78
CA SER A 25 9.23 -5.07 -0.80
C SER A 25 9.73 -4.73 -2.21
N ASN A 26 8.85 -4.88 -3.20
CA ASN A 26 9.00 -4.48 -4.59
C ASN A 26 7.65 -3.88 -5.03
N VAL A 27 7.68 -2.76 -5.76
CA VAL A 27 6.47 -2.04 -6.16
C VAL A 27 5.58 -2.87 -7.11
N GLU A 28 6.18 -3.80 -7.86
CA GLU A 28 5.49 -4.71 -8.78
C GLU A 28 5.10 -6.04 -8.11
N ALA A 29 5.26 -6.17 -6.79
CA ALA A 29 5.06 -7.45 -6.10
C ALA A 29 3.60 -7.94 -6.12
N LEU A 30 2.63 -7.04 -6.29
CA LEU A 30 1.21 -7.35 -6.23
C LEU A 30 0.52 -7.34 -7.60
N GLY A 31 1.29 -7.41 -8.68
CA GLY A 31 0.74 -7.39 -10.03
C GLY A 31 -0.05 -6.13 -10.30
N THR A 32 -1.08 -6.23 -11.15
CA THR A 32 -1.87 -5.06 -11.57
C THR A 32 -3.35 -5.12 -11.16
N GLY A 33 -3.75 -6.15 -10.42
CA GLY A 33 -5.14 -6.32 -9.98
C GLY A 33 -5.50 -5.49 -8.74
N ASP A 34 -6.79 -5.40 -8.47
CA ASP A 34 -7.29 -4.74 -7.26
C ASP A 34 -6.85 -5.48 -5.98
N ILE A 35 -6.67 -4.73 -4.90
CA ILE A 35 -6.32 -5.24 -3.59
C ILE A 35 -7.51 -5.04 -2.66
N THR A 36 -8.01 -6.13 -2.08
CA THR A 36 -8.93 -6.09 -0.94
C THR A 36 -8.11 -6.34 0.33
N ASP A 37 -7.79 -5.29 1.07
CA ASP A 37 -7.08 -5.35 2.34
C ASP A 37 -8.05 -5.28 3.52
N ASN A 38 -8.14 -6.36 4.29
CA ASN A 38 -8.89 -6.43 5.54
C ASN A 38 -7.96 -6.61 6.76
N ALA A 39 -6.67 -6.38 6.60
CA ALA A 39 -5.67 -6.48 7.66
C ALA A 39 -4.60 -5.40 7.50
N THR A 40 -3.36 -5.75 7.12
CA THR A 40 -2.29 -4.77 6.90
C THR A 40 -1.55 -5.04 5.61
N LEU A 41 -1.53 -4.03 4.74
CA LEU A 41 -0.63 -3.92 3.59
C LEU A 41 0.56 -3.01 3.94
N GLU A 42 1.76 -3.57 3.99
CA GLU A 42 3.01 -2.82 4.19
C GLU A 42 3.74 -2.62 2.87
N LEU A 43 3.89 -1.36 2.46
CA LEU A 43 4.62 -0.93 1.28
C LEU A 43 6.05 -0.56 1.68
N ASN A 44 6.96 -1.52 1.52
CA ASN A 44 8.39 -1.38 1.77
C ASN A 44 9.18 -1.31 0.45
N ALA A 45 8.73 -0.42 -0.43
CA ALA A 45 9.28 -0.24 -1.76
C ALA A 45 9.31 1.25 -2.14
N GLY A 46 9.88 1.54 -3.31
CA GLY A 46 9.75 2.84 -3.97
C GLY A 46 9.34 2.66 -5.42
N GLY A 47 8.85 3.74 -6.04
CA GLY A 47 8.25 3.75 -7.38
C GLY A 47 6.75 4.02 -7.35
N ASP A 48 6.07 3.73 -8.47
CA ASP A 48 4.65 4.02 -8.64
C ASP A 48 3.78 2.81 -8.28
N PHE A 49 2.97 2.94 -7.25
CA PHE A 49 2.02 1.93 -6.80
C PHE A 49 0.60 2.32 -7.23
N ALA A 50 0.16 1.72 -8.34
CA ALA A 50 -1.07 2.09 -9.04
C ALA A 50 -2.28 1.19 -8.73
N ASN A 51 -2.09 0.10 -7.97
CA ASN A 51 -3.20 -0.79 -7.63
C ASN A 51 -4.26 -0.04 -6.79
N ASN A 52 -5.52 -0.32 -7.09
CA ASN A 52 -6.65 0.13 -6.28
C ASN A 52 -6.72 -0.71 -5.00
N ILE A 53 -6.79 -0.04 -3.85
CA ILE A 53 -6.85 -0.69 -2.54
C ILE A 53 -8.22 -0.37 -1.90
N GLY A 54 -8.98 -1.40 -1.55
CA GLY A 54 -10.22 -1.29 -0.78
C GLY A 54 -10.19 -2.16 0.49
N GLY A 55 -11.27 -2.11 1.27
CA GLY A 55 -11.46 -2.95 2.45
C GLY A 55 -11.35 -2.20 3.79
N THR A 56 -11.21 -2.96 4.88
CA THR A 56 -11.16 -2.40 6.25
C THR A 56 -9.77 -2.35 6.85
N GLY A 57 -8.75 -2.81 6.11
CA GLY A 57 -7.37 -2.84 6.53
C GLY A 57 -6.66 -1.49 6.48
N SER A 58 -5.41 -1.51 6.91
CA SER A 58 -4.53 -0.34 7.02
C SER A 58 -3.34 -0.44 6.06
N VAL A 59 -2.94 0.69 5.48
CA VAL A 59 -1.72 0.79 4.69
C VAL A 59 -0.57 1.32 5.54
N VAL A 60 0.59 0.70 5.46
CA VAL A 60 1.83 1.15 6.11
C VAL A 60 2.89 1.42 5.06
N LYS A 61 3.40 2.65 4.97
CA LYS A 61 4.58 3.00 4.16
C LYS A 61 5.82 2.98 5.05
N SER A 62 6.67 1.96 4.92
CA SER A 62 7.86 1.75 5.76
C SER A 62 9.18 1.86 5.01
N GLY A 63 9.18 1.73 3.68
CA GLY A 63 10.40 1.79 2.87
C GLY A 63 11.09 3.15 2.93
N ASP A 64 12.41 3.18 2.80
CA ASP A 64 13.23 4.40 2.85
C ASP A 64 13.11 5.29 1.59
N LYS A 65 12.62 4.72 0.47
CA LYS A 65 12.46 5.40 -0.82
C LYS A 65 11.15 6.19 -0.93
N THR A 66 11.06 7.00 -1.98
CA THR A 66 9.82 7.61 -2.43
C THR A 66 8.90 6.58 -3.07
N LEU A 67 7.65 6.52 -2.63
CA LEU A 67 6.58 5.75 -3.24
C LEU A 67 5.46 6.70 -3.67
N THR A 68 5.06 6.66 -4.94
CA THR A 68 3.86 7.33 -5.42
C THR A 68 2.67 6.39 -5.24
N LEU A 69 1.67 6.79 -4.46
CA LEU A 69 0.41 6.10 -4.35
C LEU A 69 -0.61 6.79 -5.27
N SER A 70 -1.02 6.08 -6.32
CA SER A 70 -1.86 6.64 -7.40
C SER A 70 -3.16 5.90 -7.66
N GLY A 71 -3.35 4.73 -7.03
CA GLY A 71 -4.62 3.99 -7.09
C GLY A 71 -5.81 4.77 -6.52
N SER A 72 -7.01 4.50 -7.04
CA SER A 72 -8.25 5.03 -6.46
C SER A 72 -8.61 4.16 -5.25
N ASN A 73 -8.31 4.68 -4.07
CA ASN A 73 -8.29 3.91 -2.84
C ASN A 73 -9.53 4.17 -1.98
N THR A 74 -10.10 3.10 -1.43
CA THR A 74 -11.35 3.11 -0.64
C THR A 74 -11.20 2.42 0.72
N TYR A 75 -9.98 2.03 1.10
CA TYR A 75 -9.75 1.42 2.42
C TYR A 75 -10.05 2.41 3.55
N THR A 76 -10.44 1.86 4.69
CA THR A 76 -10.96 2.62 5.84
C THR A 76 -10.07 2.55 7.09
N GLY A 77 -9.10 1.63 7.16
CA GLY A 77 -8.25 1.44 8.34
C GLY A 77 -7.14 2.48 8.53
N GLY A 78 -6.95 3.39 7.57
CA GLY A 78 -5.99 4.50 7.62
C GLY A 78 -4.62 4.19 7.02
N THR A 79 -3.78 5.21 6.99
CA THR A 79 -2.43 5.18 6.42
C THR A 79 -1.40 5.58 7.46
N THR A 80 -0.39 4.76 7.70
CA THR A 80 0.78 5.12 8.53
C THR A 80 2.02 5.28 7.66
N ILE A 81 2.67 6.42 7.74
CA ILE A 81 3.93 6.71 7.03
C ILE A 81 5.05 6.66 8.07
N SER A 82 5.77 5.55 8.09
CA SER A 82 6.84 5.29 9.06
C SER A 82 8.24 5.56 8.49
N GLY A 83 8.38 5.68 7.17
CA GLY A 83 9.67 5.89 6.52
C GLY A 83 9.58 6.39 5.07
N GLY A 84 10.66 7.03 4.64
CA GLY A 84 10.81 7.59 3.29
C GLY A 84 9.79 8.68 2.99
N THR A 85 9.42 8.79 1.71
CA THR A 85 8.41 9.74 1.22
C THR A 85 7.22 8.96 0.65
N LEU A 86 6.01 9.35 1.03
CA LEU A 86 4.78 8.96 0.34
C LEU A 86 4.30 10.15 -0.47
N VAL A 87 4.18 9.99 -1.79
CA VAL A 87 3.56 10.97 -2.69
C VAL A 87 2.15 10.50 -2.97
N ALA A 88 1.13 11.24 -2.55
CA ALA A 88 -0.26 10.95 -2.87
C ALA A 88 -0.66 11.69 -4.15
N SER A 89 -0.99 10.96 -5.22
CA SER A 89 -1.35 11.60 -6.51
C SER A 89 -2.62 12.46 -6.43
N ASN A 90 -3.46 12.22 -5.43
CA ASN A 90 -4.61 13.02 -5.04
C ASN A 90 -5.02 12.61 -3.61
N VAL A 91 -5.94 13.36 -2.99
CA VAL A 91 -6.39 13.09 -1.61
C VAL A 91 -7.07 11.71 -1.49
N GLU A 92 -7.78 11.26 -2.53
CA GLU A 92 -8.48 9.96 -2.53
C GLU A 92 -7.50 8.78 -2.56
N ALA A 93 -6.24 8.99 -2.93
CA ALA A 93 -5.21 7.95 -2.88
C ALA A 93 -4.89 7.49 -1.45
N LEU A 94 -5.23 8.25 -0.42
CA LEU A 94 -4.95 7.89 0.99
C LEU A 94 -6.11 7.12 1.66
N GLY A 95 -7.14 6.76 0.90
CA GLY A 95 -8.35 6.14 1.44
C GLY A 95 -9.16 7.13 2.27
N THR A 96 -9.95 6.60 3.21
CA THR A 96 -10.87 7.41 4.05
C THR A 96 -10.54 7.38 5.54
N GLY A 97 -9.55 6.58 5.94
CA GLY A 97 -9.08 6.53 7.32
C GLY A 97 -8.07 7.62 7.66
N ASP A 98 -7.73 7.73 8.93
CA ASP A 98 -6.77 8.72 9.41
C ASP A 98 -5.37 8.48 8.83
N VAL A 99 -4.61 9.57 8.66
CA VAL A 99 -3.21 9.54 8.26
C VAL A 99 -2.32 9.84 9.46
N THR A 100 -1.44 8.89 9.79
CA THR A 100 -0.36 9.09 10.77
C THR A 100 0.95 9.30 10.01
N ASP A 101 1.43 10.54 9.94
CA ASP A 101 2.69 10.89 9.27
C ASP A 101 3.83 11.03 10.27
N ASN A 102 4.76 10.07 10.26
CA ASN A 102 6.01 10.09 11.03
C ASN A 102 7.25 10.26 10.13
N ALA A 103 7.06 10.57 8.84
CA ALA A 103 8.15 10.74 7.88
C ALA A 103 7.88 11.93 6.95
N THR A 104 7.50 11.68 5.69
CA THR A 104 7.18 12.74 4.74
C THR A 104 6.00 12.32 3.86
N LEU A 105 4.95 13.14 3.89
CA LEU A 105 3.82 13.11 2.96
C LEU A 105 3.91 14.30 2.00
N GLU A 106 3.80 14.02 0.70
CA GLU A 106 3.74 15.01 -0.40
C GLU A 106 2.46 14.87 -1.22
#